data_AF-A0A2A9NIQ8-F1
#
_entry.id   AF-A0A2A9NIQ8-F1
#
_cell.length_a   1.000
_cell.length_b   1.000
_cell.length_c   1.000
_cell.angle_alpha   90.00
_cell.angle_beta   90.00
_cell.angle_gamma   90.00
#
_symmetry.space_group_name_H-M   'P 1'
#
loop_
_entity.id
_entity.type
_entity.pdbx_description
1 polymer ?
#
loop_
_entity_poly.entity_id
_entity_poly.type
_entity_poly.pdbx_seq_one_letter_code
_entity_poly.pdbx_strand_id
1 'polypeptide(L)'
;HHLHSRVSITDYRGNVILDTFVRPTHSVQDYRTPETGIQFSHLANAPLFQDVQKRVASIIAEKIIIGHSLWNFLSVLGLAHPAIDTRDLALFRPLRKKLKSRTMVGLPTLVRLFMGRNVGLDYENSLELARASLDLFRSVEDLFEGKVKAGAWPCDLPPTTCADYYT
;
A
#
# COMPACT_ATOMS: atom_id res chain seq x y z
N HIS A 1 -1.38 -12.92 -13.52
CA HIS A 1 -2.12 -12.40 -12.35
C HIS A 1 -1.22 -12.52 -11.12
N HIS A 2 -0.77 -11.41 -10.55
CA HIS A 2 -0.11 -11.41 -9.24
C HIS A 2 -1.21 -11.56 -8.18
N LEU A 3 -1.39 -12.77 -7.65
CA LEU A 3 -2.29 -12.98 -6.51
C LEU A 3 -1.66 -12.29 -5.29
N HIS A 4 -2.23 -11.15 -4.89
CA HIS A 4 -1.93 -10.56 -3.59
C HIS A 4 -2.58 -11.43 -2.52
N SER A 5 -1.82 -12.38 -2.03
CA SER A 5 -2.29 -13.40 -1.09
C SER A 5 -2.21 -12.95 0.37
N ARG A 6 -1.73 -11.73 0.67
CA ARG A 6 -1.56 -11.22 2.03
C ARG A 6 -1.88 -9.73 2.11
N VAL A 7 -2.71 -9.36 3.07
CA VAL A 7 -3.08 -7.97 3.38
C VAL A 7 -2.49 -7.59 4.73
N SER A 8 -1.76 -6.48 4.77
CA SER A 8 -1.19 -5.91 5.99
C SER A 8 -1.65 -4.46 6.18
N ILE A 9 -2.18 -4.14 7.36
CA ILE A 9 -2.60 -2.81 7.79
C ILE A 9 -2.04 -2.58 9.18
N THR A 10 -1.39 -1.43 9.38
CA THR A 10 -0.91 -0.98 10.68
C THR A 10 -1.65 0.28 11.13
N ASP A 11 -1.65 0.53 12.43
CA ASP A 11 -2.00 1.85 12.94
C ASP A 11 -0.88 2.86 12.61
N TYR A 12 -1.13 4.13 12.95
CA TYR A 12 -0.15 5.18 12.74
C TYR A 12 1.12 4.99 13.59
N ARG A 13 1.14 4.13 14.61
CA ARG A 13 2.35 3.79 15.40
C ARG A 13 3.15 2.63 14.79
N GLY A 14 2.62 1.94 13.78
CA GLY A 14 3.21 0.75 13.18
C GLY A 14 2.81 -0.57 13.86
N ASN A 15 1.85 -0.52 14.80
CA ASN A 15 1.24 -1.72 15.39
C ASN A 15 0.32 -2.38 14.37
N VAL A 16 0.30 -3.70 14.34
CA VAL A 16 -0.50 -4.46 13.39
C VAL A 16 -1.98 -4.38 13.77
N ILE A 17 -2.83 -3.92 12.83
CA ILE A 17 -4.30 -3.97 12.94
C ILE A 17 -4.82 -5.22 12.21
N LEU A 18 -4.28 -5.49 11.03
CA LEU A 18 -4.59 -6.64 10.21
C LEU A 18 -3.31 -7.14 9.54
N ASP A 19 -3.04 -8.42 9.63
CA ASP A 19 -2.00 -9.09 8.85
C ASP A 19 -2.51 -10.50 8.56
N THR A 20 -3.03 -10.71 7.36
CA THR A 20 -3.74 -11.94 7.04
C THR A 20 -3.51 -12.38 5.61
N PHE A 21 -3.42 -13.69 5.42
CA PHE A 21 -3.48 -14.26 4.08
C PHE A 21 -4.90 -14.25 3.54
N VAL A 22 -5.04 -14.38 2.22
CA VAL A 22 -6.32 -14.46 1.52
C VAL A 22 -6.41 -15.79 0.81
N ARG A 23 -7.50 -16.52 1.04
CA ARG A 23 -7.73 -17.80 0.37
C ARG A 23 -7.98 -17.54 -1.13
N PRO A 24 -7.20 -18.17 -2.01
CA PRO A 24 -7.42 -18.11 -3.45
C PRO A 24 -8.79 -18.69 -3.83
N THR A 25 -9.45 -18.10 -4.82
CA THR A 25 -10.71 -18.63 -5.37
C THR A 25 -10.49 -19.79 -6.34
N HIS A 26 -9.26 -19.96 -6.84
CA HIS A 26 -8.85 -21.02 -7.75
C HIS A 26 -7.59 -21.70 -7.20
N SER A 27 -7.29 -22.91 -7.68
CA SER A 27 -6.06 -23.59 -7.30
C SER A 27 -4.83 -22.77 -7.70
N VAL A 28 -3.91 -22.61 -6.75
CA VAL A 28 -2.62 -21.95 -7.00
C VAL A 28 -1.74 -22.95 -7.74
N GLN A 29 -1.38 -22.61 -8.98
CA GLN A 29 -0.49 -23.44 -9.81
C GLN A 29 0.97 -23.32 -9.38
N ASP A 30 1.37 -22.12 -8.92
CA ASP A 30 2.72 -21.84 -8.44
C ASP A 30 2.66 -20.79 -7.31
N TYR A 31 3.24 -21.13 -6.16
CA TYR A 31 3.29 -20.28 -4.97
C TYR A 31 4.43 -19.27 -5.03
N ARG A 32 5.47 -19.51 -5.87
CA ARG A 32 6.68 -18.67 -5.92
C ARG A 32 7.23 -18.42 -4.51
N THR A 33 7.38 -19.49 -3.74
CA THR A 33 7.71 -19.41 -2.30
C THR A 33 9.03 -18.67 -2.03
N PRO A 34 10.11 -18.82 -2.83
CA PRO A 34 11.33 -18.02 -2.66
C PRO A 34 11.06 -16.52 -2.75
N GLU A 35 10.17 -16.10 -3.65
CA GLU A 35 9.87 -14.68 -3.90
C GLU A 35 8.82 -14.14 -2.92
N THR A 36 7.83 -14.94 -2.54
CA THR A 36 6.64 -14.49 -1.81
C THR A 36 6.62 -14.87 -0.33
N GLY A 37 7.42 -15.85 0.08
CA GLY A 37 7.35 -16.47 1.40
C GLY A 37 6.05 -17.27 1.66
N ILE A 38 5.19 -17.45 0.65
CA ILE A 38 3.91 -18.14 0.81
C ILE A 38 4.10 -19.66 0.71
N GLN A 39 3.46 -20.40 1.62
CA GLN A 39 3.35 -21.84 1.59
C GLN A 39 1.88 -22.27 1.46
N PHE A 40 1.63 -23.50 1.02
CA PHE A 40 0.28 -24.07 0.93
C PHE A 40 -0.50 -23.93 2.24
N SER A 41 0.14 -24.21 3.38
CA SER A 41 -0.44 -24.12 4.73
C SER A 41 -0.96 -22.72 5.07
N HIS A 42 -0.29 -21.66 4.58
CA HIS A 42 -0.71 -20.27 4.77
C HIS A 42 -2.05 -19.98 4.07
N LEU A 43 -2.28 -20.56 2.88
CA LEU A 43 -3.49 -20.31 2.08
C LEU A 43 -4.62 -21.28 2.40
N ALA A 44 -4.29 -22.52 2.79
CA ALA A 44 -5.26 -23.55 3.10
C ALA A 44 -6.22 -23.13 4.23
N ASN A 45 -5.71 -22.41 5.23
CA ASN A 45 -6.50 -21.94 6.37
C ASN A 45 -6.81 -20.44 6.33
N ALA A 46 -6.51 -19.78 5.20
CA ALA A 46 -6.76 -18.35 5.06
C ALA A 46 -8.27 -18.04 5.00
N PRO A 47 -8.71 -16.87 5.48
CA PRO A 47 -10.07 -16.38 5.27
C PRO A 47 -10.38 -16.18 3.79
N LEU A 48 -11.66 -16.27 3.44
CA LEU A 48 -12.13 -16.00 2.08
C LEU A 48 -11.91 -14.53 1.72
N PHE A 49 -11.69 -14.27 0.42
CA PHE A 49 -11.50 -12.91 -0.09
C PHE A 49 -12.60 -11.95 0.37
N GLN A 50 -13.87 -12.37 0.32
CA GLN A 50 -15.01 -11.52 0.72
C GLN A 50 -14.97 -11.13 2.20
N ASP A 51 -14.51 -12.02 3.07
CA ASP A 51 -14.40 -11.73 4.51
C ASP A 51 -13.26 -10.74 4.78
N VAL A 52 -12.13 -10.93 4.10
CA VAL A 52 -11.00 -9.99 4.15
C VAL A 52 -11.41 -8.64 3.59
N GLN A 53 -12.07 -8.60 2.44
CA GLN A 53 -12.56 -7.38 1.80
C GLN A 53 -13.48 -6.59 2.75
N LYS A 54 -14.49 -7.24 3.35
CA LYS A 54 -15.38 -6.60 4.33
C LYS A 54 -14.63 -6.07 5.55
N ARG A 55 -13.67 -6.84 6.06
CA ARG A 55 -12.85 -6.44 7.21
C ARG A 55 -11.98 -5.24 6.88
N VAL A 56 -11.33 -5.23 5.71
CA VAL A 56 -10.54 -4.09 5.24
C VAL A 56 -11.42 -2.86 5.05
N ALA A 57 -12.56 -3.00 4.38
CA ALA A 57 -13.51 -1.90 4.17
C ALA A 57 -13.92 -1.25 5.49
N SER A 58 -14.25 -2.06 6.50
CA SER A 58 -14.57 -1.56 7.85
C SER A 58 -13.39 -0.90 8.54
N ILE A 59 -12.17 -1.43 8.36
CA ILE A 59 -10.95 -0.83 8.94
C ILE A 59 -10.64 0.52 8.31
N ILE A 60 -10.77 0.69 6.99
CA ILE A 60 -10.38 1.93 6.30
C ILE A 60 -11.49 2.96 6.22
N ALA A 61 -12.74 2.59 6.51
CA ALA A 61 -13.87 3.51 6.51
C ALA A 61 -13.62 4.71 7.44
N GLU A 62 -13.85 5.92 6.90
CA GLU A 62 -13.71 7.21 7.59
C GLU A 62 -12.32 7.47 8.19
N LYS A 63 -11.28 6.85 7.61
CA LYS A 63 -9.89 7.05 8.03
C LYS A 63 -9.05 7.55 6.88
N ILE A 64 -8.02 8.31 7.21
CA ILE A 64 -6.94 8.61 6.26
C ILE A 64 -6.10 7.33 6.08
N ILE A 65 -5.89 6.91 4.83
CA ILE A 65 -5.01 5.78 4.50
C ILE A 65 -3.66 6.26 3.95
N ILE A 66 -2.58 5.71 4.48
CA ILE A 66 -1.20 6.03 4.12
C ILE A 66 -0.58 4.82 3.44
N GLY A 67 0.12 5.03 2.32
CA GLY A 67 0.81 3.96 1.64
C GLY A 67 1.55 4.41 0.39
N HIS A 68 2.00 3.44 -0.39
CA HIS A 68 2.61 3.66 -1.69
C HIS A 68 1.85 2.85 -2.74
N SER A 69 1.42 3.51 -3.81
CA SER A 69 0.62 2.90 -4.88
C SER A 69 -0.68 2.29 -4.36
N LEU A 70 -1.44 3.07 -3.57
CA LEU A 70 -2.67 2.62 -2.90
C LEU A 70 -3.72 2.13 -3.91
N TRP A 71 -3.70 2.62 -5.16
CA TRP A 71 -4.56 2.12 -6.23
C TRP A 71 -4.40 0.63 -6.50
N ASN A 72 -3.19 0.07 -6.36
CA ASN A 72 -2.99 -1.38 -6.53
C ASN A 72 -3.70 -2.15 -5.41
N PHE A 73 -3.59 -1.66 -4.18
CA PHE A 73 -4.24 -2.26 -3.02
C PHE A 73 -5.77 -2.18 -3.11
N LEU A 74 -6.28 -0.99 -3.42
CA LEU A 74 -7.72 -0.71 -3.53
C LEU A 74 -8.35 -1.45 -4.71
N SER A 75 -7.71 -1.47 -5.89
CA SER A 75 -8.25 -2.15 -7.08
C SER A 75 -8.33 -3.66 -6.91
N VAL A 76 -7.32 -4.27 -6.29
CA VAL A 76 -7.31 -5.71 -6.02
C VAL A 76 -8.42 -6.10 -5.04
N LEU A 77 -8.71 -5.23 -4.07
CA LEU A 77 -9.81 -5.44 -3.14
C LEU A 77 -11.16 -4.96 -3.67
N GLY A 78 -11.22 -4.30 -4.82
CA GLY A 78 -12.46 -3.69 -5.32
C GLY A 78 -13.06 -2.68 -4.34
N LEU A 79 -12.21 -1.92 -3.64
CA LEU A 79 -12.63 -0.93 -2.64
C LEU A 79 -12.30 0.48 -3.14
N ALA A 80 -13.24 1.41 -3.00
CA ALA A 80 -13.00 2.82 -3.26
C ALA A 80 -12.70 3.57 -1.95
N HIS A 81 -11.93 4.66 -2.05
CA HIS A 81 -11.62 5.51 -0.92
C HIS A 81 -11.51 6.99 -1.36
N PRO A 82 -11.97 7.95 -0.54
CA PRO A 82 -11.88 9.36 -0.91
C PRO A 82 -10.45 9.80 -1.21
N ALA A 83 -10.23 10.44 -2.36
CA ALA A 83 -8.90 10.86 -2.76
C ALA A 83 -8.26 11.76 -1.69
N ILE A 84 -9.04 12.67 -1.12
CA ILE A 84 -8.62 13.62 -0.07
C ILE A 84 -8.19 12.92 1.22
N ASP A 85 -8.65 11.69 1.46
CA ASP A 85 -8.30 10.86 2.63
C ASP A 85 -7.18 9.86 2.31
N THR A 86 -6.56 9.95 1.13
CA THR A 86 -5.34 9.19 0.82
C THR A 86 -4.08 10.01 1.04
N ARG A 87 -3.02 9.33 1.48
CA ARG A 87 -1.64 9.81 1.52
C ARG A 87 -0.77 8.86 0.72
N ASP A 88 -0.95 8.89 -0.60
CA ASP A 88 -0.22 8.04 -1.53
C ASP A 88 1.15 8.64 -1.89
N LEU A 89 2.20 8.00 -1.39
CA LEU A 89 3.59 8.42 -1.61
C LEU A 89 4.08 8.22 -3.04
N ALA A 90 3.44 7.35 -3.82
CA ALA A 90 3.78 7.18 -5.24
C ALA A 90 3.28 8.36 -6.08
N LEU A 91 2.14 8.97 -5.69
CA LEU A 91 1.55 10.14 -6.36
C LEU A 91 2.13 11.46 -5.84
N PHE A 92 2.78 11.46 -4.67
CA PHE A 92 3.25 12.67 -4.01
C PHE A 92 4.39 13.36 -4.79
N ARG A 93 4.04 14.44 -5.50
CA ARG A 93 4.97 15.18 -6.40
C ARG A 93 6.26 15.66 -5.73
N PRO A 94 6.26 16.17 -4.48
CA PRO A 94 7.47 16.67 -3.86
C PRO A 94 8.60 15.64 -3.72
N LEU A 95 8.29 14.37 -3.41
CA LEU A 95 9.31 13.30 -3.35
C LEU A 95 9.96 13.10 -4.72
N ARG A 96 9.14 13.01 -5.77
CA ARG A 96 9.63 12.84 -7.15
C ARG A 96 10.44 14.04 -7.64
N LYS A 97 10.03 15.27 -7.29
CA LYS A 97 10.77 16.51 -7.60
C LYS A 97 12.15 16.53 -6.93
N LYS A 98 12.25 16.11 -5.66
CA LYS A 98 13.55 15.98 -4.96
C LYS A 98 14.50 15.03 -5.67
N LEU A 99 13.97 13.97 -6.29
CA LEU A 99 14.73 12.99 -7.07
C LEU A 99 14.97 13.39 -8.53
N LYS A 100 14.45 14.53 -8.99
CA LYS A 100 14.46 14.95 -10.41
C LYS A 100 13.92 13.87 -11.37
N SER A 101 13.05 12.98 -10.87
CA SER A 101 12.47 11.90 -11.68
C SER A 101 11.22 12.40 -12.42
N ARG A 102 10.99 11.90 -13.63
CA ARG A 102 9.75 12.16 -14.40
C ARG A 102 8.67 11.11 -14.13
N THR A 103 9.09 9.90 -13.74
CA THR A 103 8.22 8.76 -13.47
C THR A 103 8.04 8.52 -11.97
N MET A 104 6.98 7.80 -11.61
CA MET A 104 6.78 7.31 -10.25
C MET A 104 7.96 6.42 -9.83
N VAL A 105 8.40 6.58 -8.58
CA VAL A 105 9.55 5.86 -8.03
C VAL A 105 9.03 4.82 -7.04
N GLY A 106 9.52 3.58 -7.16
CA GLY A 106 9.12 2.48 -6.27
C GLY A 106 9.51 2.72 -4.82
N LEU A 107 8.72 2.18 -3.89
CA LEU A 107 8.95 2.32 -2.46
C LEU A 107 10.37 1.91 -2.01
N PRO A 108 10.95 0.77 -2.44
CA PRO A 108 12.31 0.41 -2.01
C PRO A 108 13.36 1.47 -2.35
N THR A 109 13.26 2.07 -3.55
CA THR A 109 14.16 3.15 -3.97
C THR A 109 13.94 4.41 -3.14
N LEU A 110 12.68 4.78 -2.85
CA LEU A 110 12.38 5.94 -2.01
C LEU A 110 12.92 5.75 -0.59
N VAL A 111 12.66 4.60 0.03
CA VAL A 111 13.13 4.29 1.39
C VAL A 111 14.66 4.26 1.45
N ARG A 112 15.32 3.68 0.44
CA ARG A 112 16.79 3.71 0.37
C ARG A 112 17.34 5.12 0.30
N LEU A 113 16.79 5.97 -0.57
CA LEU A 113 17.31 7.32 -0.80
C LEU A 113 16.98 8.30 0.31
N PHE A 114 15.80 8.20 0.93
CA PHE A 114 15.35 9.15 1.94
C PHE A 114 15.59 8.67 3.37
N MET A 115 15.53 7.36 3.63
CA MET A 115 15.64 6.77 4.98
C MET A 115 16.95 6.01 5.21
N GLY A 116 17.80 5.85 4.18
CA GLY A 116 19.10 5.20 4.31
C GLY A 116 19.06 3.70 4.63
N ARG A 117 17.93 3.03 4.39
CA ARG A 117 17.75 1.59 4.63
C ARG A 117 17.12 0.89 3.43
N ASN A 118 17.38 -0.41 3.29
CA ASN A 118 16.75 -1.23 2.26
C ASN A 118 15.49 -1.92 2.83
N VAL A 119 14.54 -2.22 1.95
CA VAL A 119 13.31 -2.97 2.26
C VAL A 119 12.96 -3.89 1.09
N GLY A 120 12.27 -5.00 1.34
CA GLY A 120 11.85 -5.94 0.29
C GLY A 120 13.01 -6.68 -0.37
N LEU A 121 14.07 -7.01 0.38
CA LEU A 121 15.24 -7.72 -0.14
C LEU A 121 15.07 -9.25 -0.16
N ASP A 122 14.42 -9.82 0.86
CA ASP A 122 14.37 -11.28 1.04
C ASP A 122 13.18 -11.89 0.30
N TYR A 123 11.97 -11.46 0.64
CA TYR A 123 10.71 -11.91 0.05
C TYR A 123 9.69 -10.77 0.08
N GLU A 124 8.59 -10.91 -0.67
CA GLU A 124 7.47 -9.97 -0.66
C GLU A 124 6.81 -9.93 0.74
N ASN A 125 7.19 -8.94 1.54
CA ASN A 125 6.67 -8.75 2.89
C ASN A 125 5.78 -7.50 2.96
N SER A 126 4.47 -7.67 2.82
CA SER A 126 3.51 -6.56 2.84
C SER A 126 3.52 -5.77 4.15
N LEU A 127 3.84 -6.41 5.28
CA LEU A 127 3.94 -5.72 6.57
C LEU A 127 5.18 -4.83 6.66
N GLU A 128 6.31 -5.27 6.11
CA GLU A 128 7.51 -4.44 6.00
C GLU A 128 7.23 -3.21 5.13
N LEU A 129 6.60 -3.40 3.97
CA LEU A 129 6.28 -2.31 3.05
C LEU A 129 5.27 -1.32 3.64
N ALA A 130 4.28 -1.80 4.40
CA ALA A 130 3.32 -0.94 5.10
C ALA A 130 4.03 -0.03 6.12
N ARG A 131 4.91 -0.62 6.95
CA ARG A 131 5.72 0.14 7.92
C ARG A 131 6.68 1.11 7.26
N ALA A 132 7.35 0.68 6.19
CA ALA A 132 8.28 1.52 5.45
C ALA A 132 7.58 2.71 4.76
N SER A 133 6.36 2.50 4.25
CA SER A 133 5.52 3.58 3.72
C SER A 133 5.16 4.58 4.81
N LEU A 134 4.75 4.10 5.99
CA LEU A 134 4.42 4.94 7.13
C LEU A 134 5.63 5.77 7.62
N ASP A 135 6.80 5.16 7.74
CA ASP A 135 8.03 5.85 8.12
C ASP A 135 8.40 6.94 7.10
N LEU A 136 8.32 6.62 5.81
CA LEU A 136 8.57 7.58 4.76
C LEU A 136 7.55 8.72 4.79
N PHE A 137 6.26 8.44 5.00
CA PHE A 137 5.24 9.47 5.16
C PHE A 137 5.54 10.42 6.31
N ARG A 138 5.86 9.88 7.51
CA ARG A 138 6.22 10.69 8.69
C ARG A 138 7.36 11.65 8.42
N SER A 139 8.34 11.25 7.60
CA SER A 139 9.45 12.13 7.22
C SER A 139 9.07 13.31 6.32
N VAL A 140 7.88 13.27 5.71
CA VAL A 140 7.35 14.32 4.83
C VAL A 140 5.97 14.82 5.24
N GLU A 141 5.49 14.45 6.43
CA GLU A 141 4.12 14.69 6.87
C GLU A 141 3.79 16.18 6.94
N ASP A 142 4.64 16.98 7.57
CA ASP A 142 4.46 18.44 7.64
C ASP A 142 4.33 19.07 6.26
N LEU A 143 5.11 18.58 5.29
CA LEU A 143 5.05 19.05 3.90
C LEU A 143 3.77 18.58 3.20
N PHE A 144 3.34 17.34 3.44
CA PHE A 144 2.14 16.78 2.84
C PHE A 144 0.90 17.48 3.40
N GLU A 145 0.70 17.41 4.72
CA GLU A 145 -0.45 18.00 5.41
C GLU A 145 -0.46 19.51 5.27
N GLY A 146 0.69 20.17 5.29
CA GLY A 146 0.79 21.62 5.06
C GLY A 146 0.24 22.02 3.69
N LYS A 147 0.46 21.21 2.64
CA LYS A 147 -0.09 21.47 1.30
C LYS A 147 -1.60 21.22 1.27
N VAL A 148 -2.07 20.13 1.85
CA VAL A 148 -3.51 19.80 1.90
C VAL A 148 -4.28 20.87 2.67
N LYS A 149 -3.79 21.29 3.85
CA LYS A 149 -4.40 22.35 4.68
C LYS A 149 -4.42 23.71 3.98
N ALA A 150 -3.45 23.99 3.11
CA ALA A 150 -3.43 25.20 2.28
C ALA A 150 -4.40 25.13 1.08
N GLY A 151 -5.22 24.08 0.96
CA GLY A 151 -6.16 23.89 -0.14
C GLY A 151 -5.50 23.40 -1.44
N ALA A 152 -4.21 23.05 -1.40
CA ALA A 152 -3.51 22.51 -2.56
C ALA A 152 -3.54 20.97 -2.55
N TRP A 153 -3.68 20.36 -3.73
CA TRP A 153 -3.50 18.92 -3.89
C TRP A 153 -2.06 18.61 -4.34
N PRO A 154 -1.20 17.98 -3.50
CA PRO A 154 0.20 17.77 -3.84
C PRO A 154 0.46 16.50 -4.68
N CYS A 155 -0.58 15.72 -4.98
CA CYS A 155 -0.47 14.44 -5.65
C CYS A 155 -0.87 14.51 -7.13
N ASP A 156 -0.27 13.65 -7.95
CA ASP A 156 -0.76 13.35 -9.29
C ASP A 156 -2.07 12.54 -9.24
N LEU A 157 -2.72 12.41 -10.39
CA LEU A 157 -3.83 11.48 -10.56
C LEU A 157 -3.31 10.03 -10.58
N PRO A 158 -4.07 9.06 -10.02
CA PRO A 158 -3.75 7.65 -10.17
C PRO A 158 -3.85 7.22 -11.65
N PRO A 159 -3.30 6.04 -12.02
CA PRO A 159 -3.52 5.47 -13.35
C PRO A 159 -5.01 5.42 -13.72
N THR A 160 -5.35 5.75 -14.97
CA THR A 160 -6.76 5.88 -15.42
C THR A 160 -7.57 4.60 -15.22
N THR A 161 -6.95 3.43 -15.34
CA THR A 161 -7.57 2.12 -15.09
C THR A 161 -8.02 1.92 -13.64
N CYS A 162 -7.54 2.75 -12.72
CA CYS A 162 -7.80 2.67 -11.29
C CYS A 162 -8.42 3.96 -10.74
N ALA A 163 -8.86 4.88 -11.60
CA ALA A 163 -9.42 6.17 -11.19
C ALA A 163 -10.67 5.98 -10.30
N ASP A 164 -11.50 4.99 -10.60
CA ASP A 164 -12.74 4.70 -9.88
C ASP A 164 -12.52 4.29 -8.41
N TYR A 165 -11.29 3.94 -8.03
CA TYR A 165 -10.95 3.60 -6.64
C TYR A 165 -10.57 4.81 -5.77
N TYR A 166 -10.42 6.00 -6.39
CA TYR A 166 -10.19 7.27 -5.70
C TYR A 166 -11.41 8.16 -5.94
N THR A 167 -12.31 8.21 -4.95
CA THR A 167 -13.60 8.93 -5.05
C THR A 167 -13.52 10.37 -4.58
#